data_AF-A0A8T1MRA8-F1
#
_entry.id   AF-A0A8T1MRA8-F1
#
_cell.length_a   1.000
_cell.length_b   1.000
_cell.length_c   1.000
_cell.angle_alpha   90.00
_cell.angle_beta   90.00
_cell.angle_gamma   90.00
#
_symmetry.space_group_name_H-M   'P 1'
#
loop_
_entity.id
_entity.type
_entity.pdbx_description
1 polymer ?
#
loop_
_entity_poly.entity_id
_entity_poly.type
_entity_poly.pdbx_seq_one_letter_code
_entity_poly.pdbx_strand_id
1 'polypeptide(L)'
;MALRSLSLLTRPGRWISMTVPSGTPKNCIKRWASTKHDRGDSWLASMLGRSDSKESQSGLLSNTVTIFELQTHVVKPQFMCEYLKEMEHFVNVLSKTDSNSELLGSWTCEIGFQDTAYHLWRYSSGYPGLSQHTEIYRSHKELTESRHRRNVMLHTRKNEICLTFSFWPDPTPRPDENNIYELRSYALKPGTMIEWGNHWARGLRLRSKQREPVAGLFSHIGELHQVHHLWAYSSLEARQKSRDDTWQDPDWSKCVMHTVPLIRRMTSNILRPTPFSRMQ
;
A
#
# COMPACT_ATOMS: atom_id res chain seq x y z
N MET A 1 -10.39 -26.66 -47.72
CA MET A 1 -10.51 -25.53 -46.77
C MET A 1 -9.50 -24.46 -47.14
N ALA A 2 -9.94 -23.28 -47.56
CA ALA A 2 -9.03 -22.23 -48.04
C ALA A 2 -8.51 -21.39 -46.85
N LEU A 3 -7.19 -21.43 -46.62
CA LEU A 3 -6.50 -20.58 -45.65
C LEU A 3 -6.10 -19.27 -46.33
N ARG A 4 -6.32 -18.11 -45.69
CA ARG A 4 -5.82 -16.81 -46.17
C ARG A 4 -4.66 -16.34 -45.29
N SER A 5 -3.59 -15.87 -45.93
CA SER A 5 -2.46 -15.20 -45.31
C SER A 5 -2.76 -13.70 -45.16
N LEU A 6 -2.59 -13.15 -43.96
CA LEU A 6 -2.72 -11.71 -43.70
C LEU A 6 -1.44 -11.19 -43.04
N SER A 7 -0.89 -10.12 -43.63
CA SER A 7 0.31 -9.44 -43.17
C SER A 7 -0.09 -8.15 -42.44
N LEU A 8 0.30 -8.00 -41.17
CA LEU A 8 -0.02 -6.82 -40.35
C LEU A 8 1.26 -6.06 -39.97
N LEU A 9 1.22 -4.73 -40.16
CA LEU A 9 2.31 -3.81 -39.86
C LEU A 9 2.30 -3.46 -38.37
N THR A 10 3.36 -3.78 -37.63
CA THR A 10 3.50 -3.39 -36.22
C THR A 10 4.75 -2.54 -36.03
N ARG A 11 4.57 -1.21 -36.14
CA ARG A 11 5.62 -0.14 -36.14
C ARG A 11 6.61 -0.26 -37.34
N PRO A 12 7.38 0.79 -37.69
CA PRO A 12 7.92 0.88 -39.05
C PRO A 12 8.97 -0.22 -39.28
N GLY A 13 8.71 -1.08 -40.26
CA GLY A 13 9.70 -1.98 -40.85
C GLY A 13 9.64 -3.48 -40.50
N ARG A 14 8.66 -3.99 -39.75
CA ARG A 14 8.57 -5.45 -39.46
C ARG A 14 7.20 -6.05 -39.79
N TRP A 15 7.21 -7.12 -40.59
CA TRP A 15 6.03 -7.86 -41.03
C TRP A 15 5.91 -9.18 -40.29
N ILE A 16 4.71 -9.50 -39.80
CA ILE A 16 4.39 -10.82 -39.22
C ILE A 16 3.27 -11.42 -40.07
N SER A 17 3.43 -12.67 -40.48
CA SER A 17 2.42 -13.44 -41.21
C SER A 17 1.74 -14.42 -40.26
N MET A 18 0.41 -14.45 -40.30
CA MET A 18 -0.40 -15.42 -39.56
C MET A 18 -1.47 -16.03 -40.46
N THR A 19 -1.73 -17.33 -40.24
CA THR A 19 -2.71 -18.11 -41.00
C THR A 19 -3.97 -18.31 -40.15
N VAL A 20 -5.15 -17.96 -40.66
CA VAL A 20 -6.42 -18.04 -39.92
C VAL A 20 -7.50 -18.78 -40.74
N PRO A 21 -8.35 -19.63 -40.12
CA PRO A 21 -9.45 -20.30 -40.82
C PRO A 21 -10.54 -19.32 -41.30
N SER A 22 -11.10 -19.56 -42.49
CA SER A 22 -12.12 -18.70 -43.12
C SER A 22 -13.47 -18.83 -42.41
N GLY A 23 -13.76 -17.92 -41.47
CA GLY A 23 -15.08 -17.83 -40.82
C GLY A 23 -15.20 -16.90 -39.61
N THR A 24 -14.10 -16.34 -39.10
CA THR A 24 -14.13 -15.49 -37.91
C THR A 24 -14.66 -14.06 -38.15
N PRO A 25 -15.66 -13.58 -37.39
CA PRO A 25 -16.16 -12.20 -37.46
C PRO A 25 -15.08 -11.17 -37.07
N LYS A 26 -15.05 -10.03 -37.79
CA LYS A 26 -14.03 -8.96 -37.67
C LYS A 26 -13.88 -8.33 -36.27
N ASN A 27 -14.79 -8.58 -35.34
CA ASN A 27 -14.78 -7.99 -33.99
C ASN A 27 -13.96 -8.79 -32.95
N CYS A 28 -13.50 -10.00 -33.24
CA CYS A 28 -12.72 -10.80 -32.28
C CYS A 28 -11.22 -10.46 -32.23
N ILE A 29 -10.67 -9.76 -33.23
CA ILE A 29 -9.21 -9.52 -33.33
C ILE A 29 -8.76 -8.28 -32.53
N LYS A 30 -9.68 -7.37 -32.17
CA LYS A 30 -9.34 -6.19 -31.36
C LYS A 30 -9.09 -6.48 -29.87
N ARG A 31 -9.38 -7.70 -29.39
CA ARG A 31 -9.36 -8.02 -27.95
C ARG A 31 -8.03 -8.60 -27.44
N TRP A 32 -7.05 -8.82 -28.30
CA TRP A 32 -5.75 -9.41 -27.93
C TRP A 32 -4.53 -8.47 -28.08
N ALA A 33 -4.72 -7.26 -28.61
CA ALA A 33 -3.64 -6.28 -28.80
C ALA A 33 -3.70 -5.07 -27.84
N SER A 34 -4.41 -5.18 -26.72
CA SER A 34 -4.48 -4.14 -25.68
C SER A 34 -4.09 -4.70 -24.31
N THR A 35 -2.84 -5.12 -24.19
CA THR A 35 -2.17 -5.43 -22.91
C THR A 35 -0.88 -4.63 -22.80
N LYS A 36 -0.99 -3.32 -23.02
CA LYS A 36 -0.14 -2.28 -22.44
C LYS A 36 -1.01 -1.04 -22.30
N HIS A 37 -1.86 -1.03 -21.28
CA HIS A 37 -2.69 0.13 -21.00
C HIS A 37 -1.96 1.07 -20.04
N ASP A 38 -1.76 2.28 -20.53
CA ASP A 38 -1.20 3.44 -19.88
C ASP A 38 -2.15 3.92 -18.77
N ARG A 39 -2.14 3.23 -17.62
CA ARG A 39 -3.04 3.54 -16.49
C ARG A 39 -2.77 4.91 -15.86
N GLY A 40 -1.61 5.50 -16.11
CA GLY A 40 -1.20 6.79 -15.55
C GLY A 40 -1.92 7.99 -16.15
N ASP A 41 -2.10 8.00 -17.48
CA ASP A 41 -2.73 9.12 -18.18
C ASP A 41 -4.26 9.06 -18.09
N SER A 42 -4.83 7.86 -17.95
CA SER A 42 -6.28 7.68 -17.73
C SER A 42 -6.76 8.22 -16.38
N TRP A 43 -5.94 8.15 -15.33
CA TRP A 43 -6.25 8.74 -14.03
C TRP A 43 -6.25 10.27 -14.09
N LEU A 44 -5.22 10.87 -14.70
CA LEU A 44 -5.14 12.31 -14.92
C LEU A 44 -6.30 12.84 -15.77
N ALA A 45 -6.65 12.14 -16.86
CA ALA A 45 -7.80 12.48 -17.69
C ALA A 45 -9.13 12.37 -16.93
N SER A 46 -9.29 11.36 -16.07
CA SER A 46 -10.49 11.20 -15.23
C SER A 46 -10.63 12.29 -14.16
N MET A 47 -9.52 12.95 -13.79
CA MET A 47 -9.47 14.02 -12.81
C MET A 47 -9.63 15.40 -13.48
N LEU A 48 -9.01 15.62 -14.65
CA LEU A 48 -9.11 16.86 -15.43
C LEU A 48 -10.48 17.06 -16.09
N GLY A 49 -11.26 15.97 -16.29
CA GLY A 49 -12.65 16.03 -16.74
C GLY A 49 -13.69 16.31 -15.64
N ARG A 50 -13.26 16.42 -14.37
CA ARG A 50 -14.11 16.71 -13.20
C ARG A 50 -13.90 18.14 -12.71
N SER A 51 -14.07 19.12 -13.60
CA SER A 51 -14.23 20.52 -13.16
C SER A 51 -15.65 20.69 -12.60
N ASP A 52 -15.75 21.19 -11.37
CA ASP A 52 -16.97 21.52 -10.59
C ASP A 52 -17.75 20.37 -9.93
N SER A 53 -17.11 19.28 -9.52
CA SER A 53 -17.76 18.32 -8.60
C SER A 53 -17.42 18.59 -7.14
N LYS A 54 -18.46 18.72 -6.28
CA LYS A 54 -18.39 18.77 -4.80
C LYS A 54 -17.89 17.45 -4.18
N GLU A 55 -16.81 16.88 -4.68
CA GLU A 55 -16.20 15.66 -4.13
C GLU A 55 -15.19 16.02 -3.03
N SER A 56 -15.19 15.24 -1.94
CA SER A 56 -14.19 15.41 -0.87
C SER A 56 -12.78 15.11 -1.40
N GLN A 57 -11.76 15.79 -0.88
CA GLN A 57 -10.35 15.59 -1.29
C GLN A 57 -9.91 14.12 -1.21
N SER A 58 -10.49 13.34 -0.29
CA SER A 58 -10.29 11.90 -0.17
C SER A 58 -10.87 11.08 -1.33
N GLY A 59 -12.04 11.46 -1.86
CA GLY A 59 -12.70 10.76 -2.97
C GLY A 59 -11.98 10.94 -4.31
N LEU A 60 -11.17 11.99 -4.45
CA LEU A 60 -10.30 12.19 -5.61
C LEU A 60 -9.05 11.30 -5.58
N LEU A 61 -8.62 10.85 -4.39
CA LEU A 61 -7.38 10.10 -4.19
C LEU A 61 -7.62 8.60 -3.98
N SER A 62 -8.77 8.22 -3.40
CA SER A 62 -9.19 6.85 -3.13
C SER A 62 -10.55 6.55 -3.75
N ASN A 63 -10.68 5.39 -4.39
CA ASN A 63 -11.93 4.92 -5.01
C ASN A 63 -12.53 3.70 -4.29
N THR A 64 -12.02 3.34 -3.11
CA THR A 64 -12.40 2.10 -2.42
C THR A 64 -13.28 2.36 -1.21
N VAL A 65 -14.26 1.48 -0.98
CA VAL A 65 -15.01 1.40 0.29
C VAL A 65 -14.09 0.94 1.43
N THR A 66 -13.05 0.18 1.09
CA THR A 66 -12.06 -0.34 2.03
C THR A 66 -11.29 0.77 2.71
N ILE A 67 -11.15 0.66 4.03
CA ILE A 67 -10.29 1.52 4.85
C ILE A 67 -9.23 0.66 5.53
N PHE A 68 -8.13 1.30 5.89
CA PHE A 68 -6.99 0.67 6.55
C PHE A 68 -6.75 1.31 7.91
N GLU A 69 -6.12 0.59 8.82
CA GLU A 69 -5.64 1.16 10.08
C GLU A 69 -4.17 0.83 10.25
N LEU A 70 -3.34 1.87 10.40
CA LEU A 70 -1.93 1.72 10.77
C LEU A 70 -1.79 1.95 12.27
N GLN A 71 -1.54 0.88 13.02
CA GLN A 71 -1.28 0.94 14.45
C GLN A 71 0.22 1.00 14.71
N THR A 72 0.61 1.81 15.69
CA THR A 72 1.96 1.94 16.22
C THR A 72 1.91 1.73 17.73
N HIS A 73 2.60 0.71 18.24
CA HIS A 73 2.72 0.44 19.66
C HIS A 73 4.18 0.59 20.07
N VAL A 74 4.46 1.52 20.99
CA VAL A 74 5.78 1.64 21.61
C VAL A 74 5.80 0.72 22.81
N VAL A 75 6.58 -0.35 22.71
CA VAL A 75 6.68 -1.41 23.70
C VAL A 75 7.81 -1.06 24.67
N LYS A 76 7.63 -1.39 25.94
CA LYS A 76 8.72 -1.37 26.91
C LYS A 76 9.74 -2.44 26.49
N PRO A 77 11.03 -2.11 26.32
CA PRO A 77 12.00 -3.02 25.71
C PRO A 77 12.04 -4.42 26.34
N GLN A 78 11.92 -4.49 27.67
CA GLN A 78 11.95 -5.74 28.44
C GLN A 78 10.73 -6.66 28.23
N PHE A 79 9.69 -6.20 27.53
CA PHE A 79 8.45 -6.94 27.31
C PHE A 79 8.19 -7.27 25.84
N MET A 80 9.14 -7.03 24.91
CA MET A 80 8.90 -7.25 23.48
C MET A 80 8.47 -8.69 23.17
N CYS A 81 9.11 -9.68 23.78
CA CYS A 81 8.77 -11.09 23.56
C CYS A 81 7.36 -11.43 24.07
N GLU A 82 7.01 -11.03 25.28
CA GLU A 82 5.69 -11.24 25.88
C GLU A 82 4.60 -10.49 25.11
N TYR A 83 4.91 -9.26 24.68
CA TYR A 83 4.03 -8.44 23.86
C TYR A 83 3.70 -9.12 22.53
N LEU A 84 4.70 -9.69 21.84
CA LEU A 84 4.48 -10.41 20.58
C LEU A 84 3.61 -11.66 20.77
N LYS A 85 3.82 -12.44 21.84
CA LYS A 85 2.97 -13.58 22.19
C LYS A 85 1.53 -13.15 22.46
N GLU A 86 1.34 -12.06 23.20
CA GLU A 86 0.01 -11.53 23.49
C GLU A 86 -0.67 -10.97 22.23
N MET A 87 0.08 -10.34 21.32
CA MET A 87 -0.45 -9.90 20.02
C MET A 87 -0.84 -11.07 19.12
N GLU A 88 -0.04 -12.13 19.06
CA GLU A 88 -0.38 -13.34 18.31
C GLU A 88 -1.66 -13.99 18.87
N HIS A 89 -1.74 -14.12 20.19
CA HIS A 89 -2.94 -14.59 20.86
C HIS A 89 -4.16 -13.72 20.52
N PHE A 90 -4.02 -12.39 20.61
CA PHE A 90 -5.08 -11.44 20.26
C PHE A 90 -5.58 -11.66 18.82
N VAL A 91 -4.68 -11.80 17.85
CA VAL A 91 -5.03 -12.04 16.44
C VAL A 91 -5.78 -13.36 16.27
N ASN A 92 -5.33 -14.42 16.96
CA ASN A 92 -5.95 -15.76 16.91
C ASN A 92 -7.34 -15.81 17.56
N VAL A 93 -7.57 -15.02 18.61
CA VAL A 93 -8.91 -14.89 19.22
C VAL A 93 -9.80 -14.08 18.29
N LEU A 94 -9.31 -12.94 17.80
CA LEU A 94 -10.07 -12.04 16.91
C LEU A 94 -10.50 -12.75 15.62
N SER A 95 -9.66 -13.63 15.05
CA SER A 95 -10.00 -14.39 13.84
C SER A 95 -11.16 -15.38 14.02
N LYS A 96 -11.56 -15.68 15.26
CA LYS A 96 -12.70 -16.55 15.59
C LYS A 96 -13.99 -15.77 15.86
N THR A 97 -13.94 -14.44 15.73
CA THR A 97 -15.09 -13.55 15.92
C THR A 97 -15.64 -13.08 14.58
N ASP A 98 -16.83 -12.48 14.60
CA ASP A 98 -17.44 -11.84 13.41
C ASP A 98 -16.83 -10.48 13.08
N SER A 99 -15.61 -10.18 13.53
CA SER A 99 -14.98 -8.88 13.28
C SER A 99 -14.70 -8.61 11.81
N ASN A 100 -14.48 -9.66 11.00
CA ASN A 100 -14.15 -9.57 9.57
C ASN A 100 -12.97 -8.64 9.23
N SER A 101 -12.17 -8.25 10.22
CA SER A 101 -10.97 -7.43 10.06
C SER A 101 -9.79 -8.31 9.69
N GLU A 102 -8.96 -7.85 8.75
CA GLU A 102 -7.79 -8.61 8.30
C GLU A 102 -6.51 -7.93 8.79
N LEU A 103 -5.66 -8.66 9.53
CA LEU A 103 -4.29 -8.24 9.77
C LEU A 103 -3.45 -8.55 8.52
N LEU A 104 -3.08 -7.51 7.78
CA LEU A 104 -2.28 -7.65 6.57
C LEU A 104 -0.81 -7.85 6.86
N GLY A 105 -0.30 -7.20 7.90
CA GLY A 105 1.09 -7.37 8.30
C GLY A 105 1.34 -6.78 9.68
N SER A 106 2.35 -7.35 10.32
CA SER A 106 2.83 -6.96 11.63
C SER A 106 4.34 -6.96 11.61
N TRP A 107 4.96 -5.91 12.15
CA TRP A 107 6.41 -5.74 12.12
C TRP A 107 6.93 -5.16 13.42
N THR A 108 8.20 -5.43 13.72
CA THR A 108 9.00 -4.70 14.72
C THR A 108 10.01 -3.80 14.02
N CYS A 109 10.38 -2.67 14.63
CA CYS A 109 11.37 -1.77 14.07
C CYS A 109 12.80 -2.16 14.48
N GLU A 110 13.65 -2.40 13.48
CA GLU A 110 15.07 -2.74 13.67
C GLU A 110 15.97 -1.49 13.59
N ILE A 111 15.73 -0.62 12.60
CA ILE A 111 16.47 0.65 12.42
C ILE A 111 15.48 1.81 12.37
N GLY A 112 15.71 2.84 13.18
CA GLY A 112 14.82 3.98 13.33
C GLY A 112 14.26 4.05 14.75
N PHE A 113 12.94 4.13 14.89
CA PHE A 113 12.30 4.17 16.20
C PHE A 113 12.15 2.77 16.80
N GLN A 114 13.22 2.28 17.43
CA GLN A 114 13.31 0.95 18.03
C GLN A 114 12.25 0.73 19.14
N ASP A 115 12.11 -0.53 19.57
CA ASP A 115 11.10 -0.96 20.55
C ASP A 115 9.65 -0.65 20.14
N THR A 116 9.43 -0.51 18.84
CA THR A 116 8.13 -0.17 18.26
C THR A 116 7.62 -1.31 17.37
N ALA A 117 6.36 -1.67 17.56
CA ALA A 117 5.64 -2.58 16.68
C ALA A 117 4.62 -1.82 15.82
N TYR A 118 4.57 -2.16 14.53
CA TYR A 118 3.64 -1.62 13.56
C TYR A 118 2.68 -2.72 13.09
N HIS A 119 1.38 -2.41 13.00
CA HIS A 119 0.37 -3.35 12.51
C HIS A 119 -0.52 -2.67 11.48
N LEU A 120 -0.70 -3.30 10.32
CA LEU A 120 -1.57 -2.81 9.26
C LEU A 120 -2.82 -3.69 9.18
N TRP A 121 -3.97 -3.10 9.47
CA TRP A 121 -5.26 -3.75 9.39
C TRP A 121 -6.06 -3.27 8.18
N ARG A 122 -6.91 -4.14 7.64
CA ARG A 122 -7.87 -3.84 6.57
C ARG A 122 -9.29 -4.09 7.05
N TYR A 123 -10.18 -3.17 6.69
CA TYR A 123 -11.62 -3.29 6.87
C TYR A 123 -12.31 -3.17 5.51
N SER A 124 -12.61 -4.31 4.89
CA SER A 124 -13.15 -4.39 3.53
C SER A 124 -14.52 -3.70 3.40
N SER A 125 -15.34 -3.78 4.45
CA SER A 125 -16.65 -3.11 4.54
C SER A 125 -16.57 -1.65 4.95
N GLY A 126 -15.38 -1.04 4.98
CA GLY A 126 -15.20 0.35 5.37
C GLY A 126 -15.53 0.61 6.84
N TYR A 127 -16.12 1.78 7.12
CA TYR A 127 -16.51 2.19 8.48
C TYR A 127 -17.45 1.23 9.20
N PRO A 128 -18.49 0.65 8.57
CA PRO A 128 -19.30 -0.40 9.20
C PRO A 128 -18.46 -1.57 9.74
N GLY A 129 -17.47 -2.03 8.96
CA GLY A 129 -16.57 -3.10 9.39
C GLY A 129 -15.67 -2.68 10.56
N LEU A 130 -15.13 -1.46 10.52
CA LEU A 130 -14.36 -0.91 11.65
C LEU A 130 -15.21 -0.74 12.92
N SER A 131 -16.48 -0.30 12.80
CA SER A 131 -17.41 -0.19 13.93
C SER A 131 -17.70 -1.55 14.55
N GLN A 132 -17.97 -2.57 13.72
CA GLN A 132 -18.17 -3.95 14.18
C GLN A 132 -16.93 -4.49 14.90
N HIS A 133 -15.75 -4.36 14.28
CA HIS A 133 -14.48 -4.73 14.90
C HIS A 133 -14.28 -4.06 16.26
N THR A 134 -14.54 -2.75 16.32
CA THR A 134 -14.35 -1.96 17.53
C THR A 134 -15.31 -2.38 18.65
N GLU A 135 -16.56 -2.70 18.32
CA GLU A 135 -17.54 -3.18 19.29
C GLU A 135 -17.12 -4.54 19.87
N ILE A 136 -16.70 -5.48 19.02
CA ILE A 136 -16.16 -6.77 19.44
C ILE A 136 -14.91 -6.59 20.31
N TYR A 137 -13.97 -5.73 19.90
CA TYR A 137 -12.78 -5.41 20.68
C TYR A 137 -13.09 -4.79 22.06
N ARG A 138 -14.23 -4.11 22.21
CA ARG A 138 -14.67 -3.50 23.48
C ARG A 138 -15.43 -4.46 24.39
N SER A 139 -16.20 -5.39 23.83
CA SER A 139 -17.16 -6.22 24.56
C SER A 139 -16.72 -7.68 24.74
N HIS A 140 -15.90 -8.22 23.84
CA HIS A 140 -15.48 -9.62 23.91
C HIS A 140 -14.54 -9.83 25.12
N LYS A 141 -14.91 -10.75 26.01
CA LYS A 141 -14.23 -10.98 27.29
C LYS A 141 -12.74 -11.26 27.13
N GLU A 142 -12.39 -12.25 26.30
CA GLU A 142 -11.00 -12.68 26.11
C GLU A 142 -10.13 -11.58 25.44
N LEU A 143 -10.69 -10.81 24.49
CA LEU A 143 -9.98 -9.70 23.85
C LEU A 143 -9.75 -8.54 24.83
N THR A 144 -10.71 -8.32 25.74
CA THR A 144 -10.57 -7.32 26.81
C THR A 144 -9.50 -7.70 27.81
N GLU A 145 -9.46 -8.97 28.24
CA GLU A 145 -8.41 -9.49 29.10
C GLU A 145 -7.03 -9.44 28.43
N SER A 146 -6.95 -9.85 27.16
CA SER A 146 -5.75 -9.74 26.32
C SER A 146 -5.25 -8.30 26.22
N ARG A 147 -6.16 -7.35 26.00
CA ARG A 147 -5.85 -5.91 26.02
C ARG A 147 -5.25 -5.47 27.35
N HIS A 148 -5.77 -5.92 28.49
CA HIS A 148 -5.25 -5.55 29.80
C HIS A 148 -3.82 -6.07 30.01
N ARG A 149 -3.56 -7.34 29.66
CA ARG A 149 -2.21 -7.93 29.70
C ARG A 149 -1.23 -7.19 28.79
N ARG A 150 -1.64 -6.86 27.56
CA ARG A 150 -0.80 -6.11 26.62
C ARG A 150 -0.52 -4.68 27.12
N ASN A 151 -1.50 -3.99 27.71
CA ASN A 151 -1.36 -2.57 28.03
C ASN A 151 -0.26 -2.29 29.07
N VAL A 152 0.02 -3.21 30.00
CA VAL A 152 1.11 -3.03 30.98
C VAL A 152 2.50 -3.08 30.34
N MET A 153 2.61 -3.64 29.14
CA MET A 153 3.85 -3.80 28.37
C MET A 153 4.16 -2.59 27.48
N LEU A 154 3.28 -1.60 27.41
CA LEU A 154 3.39 -0.49 26.45
C LEU A 154 3.76 0.82 27.14
N HIS A 155 4.57 1.63 26.46
CA HIS A 155 4.74 3.04 26.78
C HIS A 155 3.60 3.86 26.21
N THR A 156 3.33 3.72 24.91
CA THR A 156 2.30 4.47 24.19
C THR A 156 1.70 3.65 23.05
N ARG A 157 0.53 4.07 22.59
CA ARG A 157 -0.13 3.53 21.39
C ARG A 157 -0.68 4.67 20.56
N LYS A 158 -0.59 4.53 19.25
CA LYS A 158 -1.19 5.42 18.25
C LYS A 158 -1.81 4.56 17.15
N ASN A 159 -2.91 5.01 16.58
CA ASN A 159 -3.44 4.47 15.34
C ASN A 159 -3.91 5.61 14.43
N GLU A 160 -3.97 5.31 13.15
CA GLU A 160 -4.54 6.20 12.14
C GLU A 160 -5.42 5.38 11.21
N ILE A 161 -6.62 5.89 10.93
CA ILE A 161 -7.48 5.34 9.89
C ILE A 161 -7.07 5.99 8.58
N CYS A 162 -6.68 5.15 7.63
CA CYS A 162 -6.08 5.55 6.38
C CYS A 162 -6.91 5.09 5.18
N LEU A 163 -6.76 5.82 4.09
CA LEU A 163 -7.19 5.43 2.76
C LEU A 163 -5.97 5.11 1.89
N THR A 164 -6.16 4.32 0.85
CA THR A 164 -5.11 4.00 -0.13
C THR A 164 -5.11 4.99 -1.28
N PHE A 165 -3.94 5.33 -1.79
CA PHE A 165 -3.82 5.97 -3.09
C PHE A 165 -4.24 5.00 -4.19
N SER A 166 -5.16 5.41 -5.06
CA SER A 166 -5.67 4.60 -6.19
C SER A 166 -4.60 4.13 -7.18
N PHE A 167 -3.46 4.84 -7.26
CA PHE A 167 -2.32 4.47 -8.11
C PHE A 167 -1.33 3.50 -7.44
N TRP A 168 -1.50 3.19 -6.15
CA TRP A 168 -0.66 2.21 -5.45
C TRP A 168 -1.24 0.80 -5.60
N PRO A 169 -0.40 -0.26 -5.66
CA PRO A 169 -0.91 -1.62 -5.55
C PRO A 169 -1.64 -1.85 -4.22
N ASP A 170 -2.67 -2.68 -4.26
CA ASP A 170 -3.33 -3.18 -3.05
C ASP A 170 -2.34 -4.08 -2.27
N PRO A 171 -2.21 -3.90 -0.94
CA PRO A 171 -1.32 -4.74 -0.15
C PRO A 171 -1.80 -6.20 -0.18
N THR A 172 -0.90 -7.07 -0.63
CA THR A 172 -1.12 -8.52 -0.70
C THR A 172 -0.11 -9.24 0.19
N PRO A 173 -0.50 -10.41 0.77
CA PRO A 173 0.44 -11.25 1.50
C PRO A 173 1.69 -11.59 0.69
N ARG A 174 2.81 -11.69 1.39
CA ARG A 174 4.11 -12.08 0.86
C ARG A 174 4.70 -13.10 1.82
N PRO A 175 4.21 -14.34 1.82
CA PRO A 175 4.82 -15.40 2.61
C PRO A 175 6.11 -15.88 1.93
N ASP A 176 7.06 -16.33 2.75
CA ASP A 176 8.30 -17.01 2.33
C ASP A 176 9.27 -16.14 1.50
N GLU A 177 9.14 -14.81 1.51
CA GLU A 177 10.05 -13.90 0.81
C GLU A 177 11.22 -13.42 1.70
N ASN A 178 11.15 -13.61 3.02
CA ASN A 178 12.13 -13.18 4.03
C ASN A 178 12.54 -11.70 3.85
N ASN A 179 11.56 -10.85 3.56
CA ASN A 179 11.79 -9.46 3.23
C ASN A 179 12.11 -8.62 4.48
N ILE A 180 12.91 -7.57 4.30
CA ILE A 180 12.87 -6.39 5.15
C ILE A 180 11.89 -5.38 4.59
N TYR A 181 11.29 -4.59 5.47
CA TYR A 181 10.32 -3.58 5.09
C TYR A 181 10.82 -2.19 5.44
N GLU A 182 10.52 -1.20 4.62
CA GLU A 182 10.77 0.22 4.93
C GLU A 182 9.44 0.95 5.03
N LEU A 183 9.10 1.43 6.22
CA LEU A 183 7.97 2.34 6.43
C LEU A 183 8.48 3.77 6.40
N ARG A 184 8.11 4.49 5.34
CA ARG A 184 8.39 5.93 5.21
C ARG A 184 7.13 6.72 5.49
N SER A 185 7.20 7.65 6.42
CA SER A 185 6.08 8.53 6.76
C SER A 185 6.42 9.97 6.44
N TYR A 186 5.47 10.70 5.86
CA TYR A 186 5.61 12.10 5.46
C TYR A 186 4.49 12.92 6.07
N ALA A 187 4.84 13.87 6.92
CA ALA A 187 3.93 14.93 7.34
C ALA A 187 3.95 16.02 6.27
N LEU A 188 2.86 16.17 5.53
CA LEU A 188 2.74 17.15 4.46
C LEU A 188 2.30 18.52 5.00
N LYS A 189 2.54 19.56 4.21
CA LYS A 189 1.91 20.86 4.43
C LYS A 189 0.39 20.73 4.20
N PRO A 190 -0.46 21.33 5.05
CA PRO A 190 -1.90 21.35 4.82
C PRO A 190 -2.22 21.90 3.41
N GLY A 191 -3.17 21.25 2.73
CA GLY A 191 -3.58 21.62 1.38
C GLY A 191 -2.73 21.04 0.24
N THR A 192 -1.57 20.43 0.50
CA THR A 192 -0.66 19.97 -0.56
C THR A 192 -0.76 18.47 -0.88
N MET A 193 -1.69 17.74 -0.25
CA MET A 193 -1.77 16.27 -0.40
C MET A 193 -2.07 15.83 -1.84
N ILE A 194 -2.98 16.53 -2.53
CA ILE A 194 -3.33 16.23 -3.92
C ILE A 194 -2.15 16.51 -4.85
N GLU A 195 -1.53 17.68 -4.72
CA GLU A 195 -0.33 18.04 -5.48
C GLU A 195 0.78 17.01 -5.30
N TRP A 196 1.08 16.67 -4.04
CA TRP A 196 2.08 15.67 -3.70
C TRP A 196 1.74 14.30 -4.31
N GLY A 197 0.48 13.88 -4.24
CA GLY A 197 -0.02 12.64 -4.84
C GLY A 197 0.15 12.62 -6.36
N ASN A 198 -0.10 13.73 -7.06
CA ASN A 198 0.07 13.84 -8.51
C ASN A 198 1.54 13.64 -8.95
N HIS A 199 2.49 14.15 -8.17
CA HIS A 199 3.90 13.92 -8.43
C HIS A 199 4.27 12.45 -8.14
N TRP A 200 3.79 11.88 -7.03
CA TRP A 200 4.08 10.49 -6.68
C TRP A 200 3.43 9.45 -7.59
N ALA A 201 2.27 9.72 -8.20
CA ALA A 201 1.67 8.83 -9.20
C ALA A 201 2.60 8.58 -10.39
N ARG A 202 3.45 9.57 -10.73
CA ARG A 202 4.50 9.45 -11.74
C ARG A 202 5.75 8.78 -11.15
N GLY A 203 6.20 9.24 -9.99
CA GLY A 203 7.39 8.70 -9.31
C GLY A 203 7.29 7.21 -8.98
N LEU A 204 6.09 6.72 -8.63
CA LEU A 204 5.86 5.30 -8.38
C LEU A 204 6.15 4.46 -9.61
N ARG A 205 5.81 4.92 -10.83
CA ARG A 205 6.11 4.17 -12.06
C ARG A 205 7.60 3.95 -12.28
N LEU A 206 8.43 4.89 -11.82
CA LEU A 206 9.89 4.79 -11.89
C LEU A 206 10.43 3.78 -10.86
N ARG A 207 9.76 3.66 -9.71
CA ARG A 207 10.14 2.76 -8.60
C ARG A 207 9.53 1.36 -8.67
N SER A 208 8.40 1.19 -9.35
CA SER A 208 7.69 -0.09 -9.47
C SER A 208 8.29 -1.04 -10.52
N LYS A 209 9.59 -0.95 -10.80
CA LYS A 209 10.28 -1.87 -11.74
C LYS A 209 10.33 -3.30 -11.21
N GLN A 210 10.18 -3.46 -9.90
CA GLN A 210 10.08 -4.74 -9.19
C GLN A 210 8.83 -4.77 -8.31
N ARG A 211 8.64 -5.87 -7.58
CA ARG A 211 7.56 -6.04 -6.61
C ARG A 211 7.84 -5.32 -5.28
N GLU A 212 8.53 -4.18 -5.26
CA GLU A 212 8.91 -3.47 -4.02
C GLU A 212 7.75 -2.72 -3.34
N PRO A 213 6.84 -2.01 -4.05
CA PRO A 213 5.78 -1.26 -3.38
C PRO A 213 4.78 -2.21 -2.70
N VAL A 214 4.49 -1.98 -1.43
CA VAL A 214 3.54 -2.79 -0.64
C VAL A 214 2.24 -2.03 -0.40
N ALA A 215 2.33 -0.81 0.15
CA ALA A 215 1.17 0.03 0.44
C ALA A 215 1.51 1.51 0.37
N GLY A 216 0.55 2.31 -0.09
CA GLY A 216 0.61 3.77 -0.14
C GLY A 216 -0.65 4.32 0.47
N LEU A 217 -0.53 4.83 1.69
CA LEU A 217 -1.63 5.20 2.57
C LEU A 217 -1.59 6.69 2.87
N PHE A 218 -2.74 7.31 3.07
CA PHE A 218 -2.84 8.66 3.62
C PHE A 218 -3.86 8.71 4.77
N SER A 219 -3.53 9.47 5.81
CA SER A 219 -4.35 9.61 7.01
C SER A 219 -5.69 10.27 6.68
N HIS A 220 -6.78 9.67 7.16
CA HIS A 220 -8.12 10.23 7.07
C HIS A 220 -8.70 10.54 8.46
N ILE A 221 -8.41 9.72 9.48
CA ILE A 221 -8.69 10.01 10.91
C ILE A 221 -7.43 9.76 11.72
N GLY A 222 -7.11 10.67 12.64
CA GLY A 222 -5.88 10.63 13.44
C GLY A 222 -5.02 11.88 13.20
N GLU A 223 -3.71 11.72 13.06
CA GLU A 223 -2.82 12.81 12.65
C GLU A 223 -3.05 13.11 11.17
N LEU A 224 -3.64 14.26 10.85
CA LEU A 224 -3.97 14.62 9.48
C LEU A 224 -2.73 15.01 8.67
N HIS A 225 -2.89 14.98 7.35
CA HIS A 225 -1.84 15.28 6.36
C HIS A 225 -0.62 14.35 6.44
N GLN A 226 -0.80 13.13 6.95
CA GLN A 226 0.23 12.09 6.90
C GLN A 226 0.08 11.22 5.65
N VAL A 227 1.22 10.85 5.08
CA VAL A 227 1.33 9.82 4.04
C VAL A 227 2.31 8.76 4.49
N HIS A 228 1.96 7.48 4.30
CA HIS A 228 2.81 6.34 4.61
C HIS A 228 3.05 5.52 3.35
N HIS A 229 4.32 5.30 3.03
CA HIS A 229 4.73 4.33 2.03
C HIS A 229 5.39 3.14 2.71
N LEU A 230 4.89 1.95 2.43
CA LEU A 230 5.49 0.68 2.83
C LEU A 230 6.14 0.02 1.61
N TRP A 231 7.42 -0.30 1.73
CA TRP A 231 8.23 -0.96 0.71
C TRP A 231 8.77 -2.28 1.25
N ALA A 232 8.98 -3.26 0.38
CA ALA A 232 9.62 -4.54 0.68
C ALA A 232 10.92 -4.68 -0.13
N TYR A 233 11.97 -5.18 0.51
CA TYR A 233 13.25 -5.49 -0.11
C TYR A 233 13.80 -6.80 0.47
N SER A 234 14.58 -7.54 -0.32
CA SER A 234 15.22 -8.78 0.15
C SER A 234 16.36 -8.53 1.15
N SER A 235 16.99 -7.35 1.11
CA SER A 235 18.08 -6.96 2.02
C SER A 235 18.29 -5.44 2.04
N LEU A 236 19.11 -4.96 2.98
CA LEU A 236 19.52 -3.54 3.03
C LEU A 236 20.35 -3.14 1.80
N GLU A 237 21.15 -4.08 1.27
CA GLU A 237 21.91 -3.87 0.04
C GLU A 237 20.97 -3.76 -1.18
N ALA A 238 19.97 -4.64 -1.29
CA ALA A 238 18.96 -4.56 -2.34
C ALA A 238 18.18 -3.23 -2.27
N ARG A 239 17.85 -2.78 -1.05
CA ARG A 239 17.27 -1.45 -0.82
C ARG A 239 18.19 -0.33 -1.31
N GLN A 240 19.47 -0.37 -0.97
CA GLN A 240 20.43 0.64 -1.41
C GLN A 240 20.51 0.68 -2.94
N LYS A 241 20.72 -0.48 -3.56
CA LYS A 241 20.80 -0.61 -5.01
C LYS A 241 19.55 -0.07 -5.71
N SER A 242 18.35 -0.45 -5.24
CA SER A 242 17.09 0.05 -5.82
C SER A 242 16.99 1.58 -5.75
N ARG A 243 17.42 2.18 -4.64
CA ARG A 243 17.42 3.64 -4.47
C ARG A 243 18.43 4.30 -5.41
N ASP A 244 19.63 3.76 -5.53
CA ASP A 244 20.69 4.30 -6.39
C ASP A 244 20.30 4.20 -7.87
N ASP A 245 19.74 3.05 -8.28
CA ASP A 245 19.21 2.84 -9.63
C ASP A 245 18.06 3.82 -9.95
N THR A 246 17.22 4.14 -8.97
CA THR A 246 16.14 5.13 -9.12
C THR A 246 16.71 6.55 -9.30
N TRP A 247 17.78 6.90 -8.60
CA TRP A 247 18.42 8.23 -8.72
C TRP A 247 19.10 8.49 -10.06
N GLN A 248 19.48 7.44 -10.79
CA GLN A 248 19.99 7.57 -12.15
C GLN A 248 18.90 7.96 -13.17
N ASP A 249 17.62 7.84 -12.80
CA ASP A 249 16.51 8.24 -13.65
C ASP A 249 16.29 9.77 -13.59
N PRO A 250 16.44 10.52 -14.70
CA PRO A 250 16.32 11.97 -14.68
C PRO A 250 14.90 12.45 -14.30
N ASP A 251 13.87 11.65 -14.54
CA ASP A 251 12.50 12.00 -14.15
C ASP A 251 12.24 11.81 -12.65
N TRP A 252 13.07 11.00 -11.97
CA TRP A 252 13.01 10.90 -10.51
C TRP A 252 13.42 12.20 -9.84
N SER A 253 14.48 12.86 -10.33
CA SER A 253 14.93 14.15 -9.81
C SER A 253 13.83 15.22 -9.87
N LYS A 254 13.04 15.25 -10.96
CA LYS A 254 11.86 16.12 -11.07
C LYS A 254 10.80 15.79 -10.02
N CYS A 255 10.49 14.50 -9.82
CA CYS A 255 9.56 14.08 -8.78
C CYS A 255 10.01 14.56 -7.38
N VAL A 256 11.29 14.41 -7.06
CA VAL A 256 11.86 14.87 -5.78
C VAL A 256 11.76 16.39 -5.65
N MET A 257 12.15 17.14 -6.68
CA MET A 257 12.13 18.61 -6.70
C MET A 257 10.74 19.17 -6.38
N HIS A 258 9.68 18.52 -6.86
CA HIS A 258 8.31 18.97 -6.62
C HIS A 258 7.66 18.41 -5.35
N THR A 259 8.16 17.30 -4.79
CA THR A 259 7.55 16.67 -3.61
C THR A 259 8.19 17.08 -2.29
N VAL A 260 9.51 17.25 -2.26
CA VAL A 260 10.26 17.61 -1.04
C VAL A 260 9.81 18.95 -0.43
N PRO A 261 9.61 20.03 -1.21
CA PRO A 261 9.14 21.31 -0.65
C PRO A 261 7.77 21.24 0.01
N LEU A 262 6.96 20.22 -0.28
CA LEU A 262 5.62 20.03 0.27
C LEU A 262 5.64 19.27 1.62
N ILE A 263 6.79 18.74 2.03
CA ILE A 263 6.96 17.93 3.24
C ILE A 263 7.43 18.82 4.39
N ARG A 264 6.80 18.70 5.57
CA ARG A 264 7.23 19.33 6.83
C ARG A 264 8.20 18.45 7.61
N ARG A 265 7.92 17.14 7.65
CA ARG A 265 8.73 16.15 8.37
C ARG A 265 8.65 14.82 7.63
N MET A 266 9.76 14.08 7.60
CA MET A 266 9.77 12.72 7.10
C MET A 266 10.52 11.79 8.05
N THR A 267 10.08 10.54 8.11
CA THR A 267 10.77 9.46 8.83
C THR A 267 10.90 8.25 7.91
N SER A 268 11.92 7.42 8.16
CA SER A 268 12.08 6.12 7.53
C SER A 268 12.53 5.14 8.59
N ASN A 269 11.80 4.03 8.70
CA ASN A 269 12.08 2.95 9.64
C ASN A 269 12.25 1.64 8.87
N ILE A 270 13.30 0.88 9.18
CA ILE A 270 13.47 -0.49 8.69
C ILE A 270 12.82 -1.44 9.68
N LEU A 271 12.00 -2.32 9.13
CA LEU A 271 11.07 -3.17 9.86
C LEU A 271 11.31 -4.64 9.53
N ARG A 272 11.13 -5.50 10.54
CA ARG A 272 11.15 -6.96 10.43
C ARG A 272 9.76 -7.54 10.68
N PRO A 273 9.26 -8.42 9.79
CA PRO A 273 8.00 -9.10 10.02
C PRO A 273 8.00 -9.87 11.34
N THR A 274 6.87 -9.86 12.04
CA THR A 274 6.70 -10.70 13.24
C THR A 274 6.38 -12.16 12.84
N PRO A 275 6.53 -13.13 13.76
CA PRO A 275 6.26 -14.55 13.49
C PRO A 275 4.82 -14.89 13.06
N PHE A 276 3.85 -14.00 13.28
CA PHE A 276 2.45 -14.18 12.88
C PHE A 276 2.01 -13.23 11.75
N SER A 277 2.95 -12.48 11.16
CA SER A 277 2.71 -11.57 10.07
C SER A 277 2.48 -12.33 8.75
N ARG A 278 1.52 -11.89 7.92
CA ARG A 278 1.31 -12.44 6.56
C ARG A 278 2.30 -11.90 5.52
N MET A 279 3.34 -11.24 5.98
CA MET A 279 4.33 -10.49 5.20
C MET A 279 5.74 -11.00 5.52
N GLN A 280 5.91 -12.32 5.61
CA GLN A 280 7.16 -12.99 5.99
C GLN A 280 8.11 -13.18 4.82
#